data_AF-A0A3D4M773-F1
#
_entry.id   AF-A0A3D4M773-F1
#
_cell.length_a   1.000
_cell.length_b   1.000
_cell.length_c   1.000
_cell.angle_alpha   90.00
_cell.angle_beta   90.00
_cell.angle_gamma   90.00
#
_symmetry.space_group_name_H-M   'P 1'
#
loop_
_entity.id
_entity.type
_entity.pdbx_description
1 polymer ?
#
loop_
_entity_poly.entity_id
_entity_poly.type
_entity_poly.pdbx_seq_one_letter_code
_entity_poly.pdbx_strand_id
1 'polypeptide(L)' 'MESIILKSESKDSLNLLLKLAKKLGIEAAFLSEEAIEDIAMVNAMKKGKTGEYVDAKKIIRKLRE' A
#
# COMPACT_ATOMS: atom_id res chain seq x y z
N MET A 1 15.51 6.62 8.11
CA MET A 1 14.21 6.43 8.79
C MET A 1 13.64 5.13 8.30
N GLU A 2 13.27 4.24 9.21
CA GLU A 2 12.67 2.95 8.87
C GLU A 2 11.23 2.93 9.39
N SER A 3 10.33 2.32 8.62
CA SER A 3 8.90 2.30 8.92
C SER A 3 8.35 0.92 8.65
N ILE A 4 7.42 0.49 9.50
CA ILE A 4 6.72 -0.79 9.37
C ILE A 4 5.22 -0.53 9.35
N ILE A 5 4.48 -1.36 8.62
CA ILE A 5 3.01 -1.33 8.58
C ILE A 5 2.51 -2.64 9.18
N LEU A 6 1.63 -2.51 10.18
CA LEU A 6 1.03 -3.64 10.88
C LEU A 6 -0.43 -3.79 10.41
N LYS A 7 -0.79 -5.00 9.95
CA LYS A 7 -2.16 -5.35 9.54
C LYS A 7 -2.68 -6.47 10.43
N SER A 8 -3.91 -6.32 10.92
CA SER A 8 -4.62 -7.35 11.70
C SER A 8 -6.12 -7.20 11.49
N GLU A 9 -6.85 -8.29 11.60
CA GLU A 9 -8.31 -8.29 11.64
C GLU A 9 -8.84 -7.92 13.05
N SER A 10 -8.00 -8.05 14.09
CA SER A 10 -8.35 -7.69 15.46
C SER A 10 -7.99 -6.24 15.77
N LYS A 11 -9.03 -5.40 15.89
CA LYS A 11 -8.88 -4.00 16.30
C LYS A 11 -8.27 -3.86 17.69
N ASP A 12 -8.57 -4.78 18.60
CA ASP A 12 -8.06 -4.75 19.97
C ASP A 12 -6.56 -5.01 20.03
N SER A 13 -6.05 -5.94 19.22
CA SER A 13 -4.62 -6.20 19.09
C SER A 13 -3.87 -4.98 18.56
N LEU A 14 -4.41 -4.29 17.54
CA LEU A 14 -3.80 -3.08 17.00
C LEU A 14 -3.81 -1.92 18.02
N ASN A 15 -4.89 -1.77 18.80
CA ASN A 15 -4.96 -0.77 19.86
C ASN A 15 -3.91 -1.01 20.95
N LEU A 16 -3.66 -2.27 21.31
CA LEU A 16 -2.62 -2.62 22.28
C LEU A 16 -1.22 -2.24 21.75
N LEU A 17 -0.93 -2.58 20.49
CA LEU A 17 0.33 -2.24 19.84
C LEU A 17 0.53 -0.73 19.72
N LEU A 18 -0.52 0.01 19.38
CA LEU A 18 -0.50 1.47 19.32
C LEU A 18 -0.15 2.09 20.68
N LYS A 19 -0.77 1.60 21.77
CA LYS A 19 -0.47 2.06 23.13
C LYS A 19 0.96 1.75 23.54
N LEU A 20 1.47 0.57 23.16
CA LEU A 20 2.85 0.18 23.43
C LEU A 20 3.84 1.07 22.67
N ALA A 21 3.63 1.28 21.38
CA ALA A 21 4.47 2.15 20.55
C ALA A 21 4.55 3.58 21.13
N LYS A 22 3.40 4.14 21.52
CA LYS A 22 3.36 5.46 22.18
C LYS A 22 4.14 5.50 23.49
N LYS A 23 4.07 4.45 24.31
CA LYS A 23 4.87 4.33 25.55
C LYS A 23 6.38 4.25 25.27
N LEU A 24 6.77 3.66 24.15
CA LEU A 24 8.16 3.54 23.73
C LEU A 24 8.69 4.79 22.99
N GLY A 25 7.86 5.83 22.84
CA GLY A 25 8.24 7.03 22.09
C GLY A 25 8.30 6.83 20.57
N ILE A 26 7.67 5.76 20.07
CA ILE A 26 7.60 5.45 18.64
C ILE A 26 6.35 6.10 18.06
N GLU A 27 6.50 6.79 16.94
CA GLU A 27 5.37 7.34 16.18
C GLU A 27 4.52 6.21 15.60
N ALA A 28 3.24 6.21 15.93
CA ALA A 28 2.28 5.23 15.44
C ALA A 28 0.89 5.86 15.30
N ALA A 29 0.24 5.58 14.18
CA ALA A 29 -1.10 6.05 13.84
C ALA A 29 -1.84 5.01 12.98
N PHE A 30 -3.17 5.09 12.96
CA PHE A 30 -3.96 4.36 11.97
C PHE A 30 -3.81 5.03 10.61
N LEU A 31 -3.70 4.22 9.56
CA LEU A 31 -3.71 4.71 8.19
C LEU A 31 -5.15 5.10 7.79
N SER A 32 -5.27 6.20 7.05
CA SER A 32 -6.51 6.52 6.35
C SER A 32 -6.71 5.55 5.18
N GLU A 33 -7.95 5.47 4.70
CA GLU A 33 -8.29 4.69 3.52
C GLU A 33 -7.49 5.16 2.29
N GLU A 34 -7.41 6.48 2.06
CA GLU A 34 -6.60 7.08 1.00
C GLU A 34 -5.13 6.63 1.06
N ALA A 35 -4.53 6.62 2.25
CA ALA A 35 -3.14 6.17 2.41
C ALA A 35 -2.97 4.69 2.09
N ILE A 36 -3.97 3.86 2.40
CA ILE A 36 -3.97 2.42 2.05
C ILE A 36 -4.05 2.25 0.53
N GLU A 37 -4.92 3.02 -0.14
CA GLU A 37 -5.05 3.01 -1.59
C GLU A 37 -3.75 3.43 -2.29
N ASP A 38 -3.12 4.51 -1.82
CA ASP A 38 -1.83 4.98 -2.36
C ASP A 38 -0.75 3.91 -2.25
N ILE A 39 -0.65 3.23 -1.10
CA ILE A 39 0.29 2.13 -0.89
C ILE A 39 -0.02 0.96 -1.85
N ALA A 40 -1.30 0.61 -2.00
CA ALA A 40 -1.72 -0.43 -2.92
C ALA A 40 -1.38 -0.08 -4.38
N MET A 41 -1.58 1.17 -4.77
CA MET A 41 -1.28 1.69 -6.10
C MET A 41 0.22 1.64 -6.39
N VAL A 42 1.07 2.11 -5.47
CA VAL A 42 2.53 2.03 -5.62
C VAL A 42 2.99 0.59 -5.79
N ASN A 43 2.40 -0.35 -5.02
CA ASN A 43 2.72 -1.77 -5.15
C ASN A 43 2.27 -2.34 -6.50
N ALA A 44 1.09 -1.95 -6.99
CA ALA A 44 0.59 -2.36 -8.31
C ALA A 44 1.50 -1.82 -9.43
N MET A 45 1.92 -0.55 -9.35
CA MET A 45 2.87 0.05 -10.29
C MET A 45 4.20 -0.67 -10.29
N LYS A 46 4.76 -0.99 -9.12
CA LYS A 46 6.02 -1.75 -9.01
C LYS A 46 5.89 -3.14 -9.64
N LYS A 47 4.77 -3.84 -9.41
CA LYS A 47 4.49 -5.14 -10.03
C LYS A 47 4.30 -5.04 -11.54
N GLY A 48 3.61 -4.01 -12.01
CA GLY A 48 3.33 -3.78 -13.43
C GLY A 48 4.50 -3.21 -14.23
N LYS A 49 5.57 -2.73 -13.56
CA LYS A 49 6.76 -2.21 -14.22
C LYS A 49 7.59 -3.37 -14.80
N THR A 50 7.28 -3.78 -16.02
CA THR A 50 7.99 -4.85 -16.74
C THR A 50 9.26 -4.37 -17.46
N GLY A 51 9.44 -3.04 -17.61
CA GLY A 51 10.54 -2.46 -18.38
C GLY A 51 10.36 -2.58 -19.90
N GLU A 52 9.27 -3.18 -20.37
CA GLU A 52 8.95 -3.34 -21.78
C GLU A 52 8.09 -2.18 -22.28
N TYR A 53 8.42 -1.68 -23.47
CA TYR A 53 7.58 -0.70 -24.16
C TYR A 53 6.43 -1.42 -24.86
N VAL A 54 5.19 -1.03 -24.52
CA VAL A 54 3.99 -1.55 -25.17
C VAL A 54 3.66 -0.72 -26.41
N ASP A 55 3.40 -1.41 -27.54
CA ASP A 55 2.91 -0.77 -28.76
C ASP A 55 1.46 -0.30 -28.56
N ALA A 56 1.27 1.01 -28.53
CA ALA A 56 -0.03 1.64 -28.37
C ALA A 56 -1.05 1.18 -29.43
N LYS A 57 -0.66 0.94 -30.69
CA LYS A 57 -1.57 0.49 -31.74
C LYS A 57 -2.08 -0.93 -31.44
N LYS A 58 -1.21 -1.80 -30.94
CA LYS A 58 -1.56 -3.17 -30.54
C LYS A 58 -2.53 -3.19 -29.36
N ILE A 59 -2.35 -2.29 -28.38
CA ILE A 59 -3.26 -2.13 -27.24
C ILE A 59 -4.64 -1.61 -27.70
N ILE A 60 -4.67 -0.54 -28.51
CA ILE A 60 -5.92 0.06 -28.99
C ILE A 60 -6.73 -0.95 -29.82
N ARG A 61 -6.08 -1.81 -30.62
CA ARG A 61 -6.78 -2.85 -31.37
C ARG A 61 -7.48 -3.86 -30.45
N LYS A 62 -6.82 -4.30 -29.38
CA LYS A 62 -7.40 -5.23 -28.39
C LYS A 62 -8.59 -4.68 -27.63
N LEU A 63 -8.65 -3.36 -27.43
CA LEU A 63 -9.74 -2.71 -26.66
C LEU A 63 -11.01 -2.47 -27.51
N ARG A 64 -10.93 -2.65 -28.83
CA ARG A 64 -12.07 -2.47 -29.75
C ARG A 64 -12.77 -3.79 -30.10
N GLU A 65 -12.20 -4.92 -29.69
CA GLU A 65 -12.82 -6.26 -29.71
C GLU A 65 -13.66 -6.44 -28.45
#